data_AF-A0A327LYZ5-F1
#
_entry.id   AF-A0A327LYZ5-F1
#
_cell.length_a   1.000
_cell.length_b   1.000
_cell.length_c   1.000
_cell.angle_alpha   90.00
_cell.angle_beta   90.00
_cell.angle_gamma   90.00
#
_symmetry.space_group_name_H-M   'P 1'
#
loop_
_entity.id
_entity.type
_entity.pdbx_description
1 polymer ?
#
loop_
_entity_poly.entity_id
_entity_poly.type
_entity_poly.pdbx_seq_one_letter_code
_entity_poly.pdbx_strand_id
1 'polypeptide(L)' 'MPHADWIALTDDQQLALAREALRRAAETLAEHAEILATEMDGGMLADRGGPDSLRLFAAVIRATNRDAFGPIGQA' A
#
# COMPACT_ATOMS: atom_id res chain seq x y z
N MET A 1 18.41 10.28 9.67
CA MET A 1 19.41 10.93 8.78
C MET A 1 19.11 10.41 7.38
N PRO A 2 19.02 11.24 6.33
CA PRO A 2 18.95 10.68 4.98
C PRO A 2 20.29 9.95 4.75
N HIS A 3 20.16 8.67 4.43
CA HIS A 3 21.18 7.64 4.53
C HIS A 3 22.35 7.94 3.59
N ALA A 4 23.58 8.03 4.10
CA ALA A 4 24.77 8.08 3.24
C ALA A 4 24.78 6.93 2.22
N ASP A 5 24.19 5.79 2.61
CA ASP A 5 23.99 4.60 1.78
C ASP A 5 22.99 4.80 0.63
N TRP A 6 22.03 5.73 0.74
CA TRP A 6 21.06 6.01 -0.33
C TRP A 6 21.68 6.76 -1.49
N ILE A 7 22.44 7.83 -1.19
CA ILE A 7 23.10 8.66 -2.21
C ILE A 7 24.25 7.88 -2.91
N ALA A 8 24.76 6.83 -2.26
CA ALA A 8 25.77 5.93 -2.84
C ALA A 8 25.21 4.95 -3.89
N LEU A 9 23.89 4.79 -3.99
CA LEU A 9 23.24 3.95 -5.00
C LEU A 9 23.12 4.68 -6.33
N THR A 10 23.18 3.93 -7.43
CA THR A 10 22.82 4.42 -8.76
C THR A 10 21.34 4.80 -8.82
N ASP A 11 20.96 5.69 -9.74
CA ASP A 11 19.57 6.11 -9.92
C ASP A 11 18.62 4.93 -10.17
N ASP A 12 19.07 3.91 -10.91
CA ASP A 12 18.30 2.68 -11.16
C ASP A 12 18.06 1.88 -9.88
N GLN A 13 19.07 1.77 -9.00
CA GLN A 13 18.95 1.10 -7.71
C GLN A 13 18.04 1.87 -6.74
N GLN A 14 18.17 3.19 -6.70
CA GLN A 14 17.28 4.05 -5.92
C GLN A 14 15.85 3.91 -6.41
N LEU A 15 15.62 3.95 -7.73
CA LEU A 15 14.29 3.78 -8.31
C LEU A 15 13.71 2.40 -8.00
N ALA A 16 14.49 1.33 -8.13
CA ALA A 16 14.04 -0.03 -7.80
C ALA A 16 13.63 -0.16 -6.33
N LEU A 17 14.43 0.37 -5.39
CA LEU A 17 14.11 0.36 -3.97
C LEU A 17 12.88 1.21 -3.64
N ALA A 18 12.77 2.40 -4.23
CA ALA A 18 11.61 3.27 -4.03
C ALA A 18 10.32 2.61 -4.53
N ARG A 19 10.37 1.96 -5.70
CA ARG A 19 9.24 1.21 -6.26
C ARG A 19 8.81 0.06 -5.34
N GLU A 20 9.76 -0.71 -4.84
CA GLU A 20 9.47 -1.81 -3.92
C GLU A 20 8.93 -1.33 -2.58
N ALA A 21 9.48 -0.24 -2.03
CA ALA A 21 8.99 0.38 -0.81
C ALA A 21 7.55 0.89 -0.97
N LEU A 22 7.25 1.54 -2.09
CA LEU A 22 5.90 2.00 -2.42
C LEU A 22 4.93 0.83 -2.62
N ARG A 23 5.36 -0.24 -3.31
CA ARG A 23 4.55 -1.45 -3.49
C ARG A 23 4.14 -2.06 -2.16
N ARG A 24 5.09 -2.21 -1.23
CA ARG A 24 4.83 -2.73 0.13
C ARG A 24 3.93 -1.80 0.93
N ALA A 25 4.20 -0.49 0.91
CA ALA A 25 3.36 0.48 1.61
C ALA A 25 1.91 0.45 1.10
N ALA A 26 1.71 0.38 -0.21
CA ALA A 26 0.39 0.26 -0.82
C ALA A 26 -0.35 -1.01 -0.36
N GLU A 27 0.33 -2.16 -0.33
CA GLU A 27 -0.22 -3.42 0.19
C GLU A 27 -0.65 -3.28 1.66
N THR A 28 0.22 -2.76 2.52
CA THR A 28 -0.07 -2.55 3.93
C THR A 28 -1.28 -1.62 4.12
N LEU A 29 -1.35 -0.50 3.39
CA LEU A 29 -2.46 0.44 3.52
C LEU A 29 -3.80 -0.16 3.06
N ALA A 30 -3.80 -0.95 1.99
CA ALA A 30 -5.01 -1.64 1.53
C ALA A 30 -5.49 -2.68 2.55
N GLU A 31 -4.59 -3.43 3.17
CA GLU A 31 -4.93 -4.37 4.24
C GLU A 31 -5.51 -3.65 5.47
N HIS A 32 -4.89 -2.56 5.92
CA HIS A 32 -5.36 -1.81 7.07
C HIS A 32 -6.73 -1.17 6.83
N ALA A 33 -7.03 -0.74 5.59
CA ALA A 33 -8.35 -0.24 5.24
C ALA A 33 -9.44 -1.31 5.38
N GLU A 34 -9.16 -2.56 5.00
CA GLU A 34 -10.11 -3.68 5.18
C GLU A 34 -10.33 -4.03 6.66
N ILE A 35 -9.25 -4.03 7.44
CA ILE A 35 -9.33 -4.25 8.90
C ILE A 35 -10.22 -3.17 9.50
N LEU A 36 -9.96 -1.90 9.19
CA LEU A 36 -10.74 -0.78 9.70
C LEU A 36 -12.22 -0.86 9.30
N ALA A 37 -12.52 -1.27 8.07
CA ALA A 37 -13.88 -1.51 7.60
C ALA A 37 -14.58 -2.62 8.41
N THR A 38 -13.87 -3.70 8.70
CA THR A 38 -14.38 -4.83 9.50
C THR A 38 -14.68 -4.40 10.93
N GLU A 39 -13.80 -3.60 11.54
CA GLU A 39 -13.99 -3.06 12.88
C GLU A 39 -15.19 -2.10 12.97
N MET A 40 -15.42 -1.29 11.93
CA MET A 40 -16.59 -0.43 11.82
C MET A 40 -17.89 -1.24 11.65
N ASP A 41 -17.90 -2.28 10.81
CA ASP A 41 -19.05 -3.19 10.66
C ASP A 41 -19.39 -3.92 11.97
N GLY A 42 -18.37 -4.25 12.76
CA GLY A 42 -18.51 -4.84 14.09
C GLY A 42 -19.00 -3.88 15.17
N GLY A 43 -19.15 -2.59 14.86
CA GLY A 43 -19.54 -1.55 15.81
C GLY A 43 -18.45 -1.18 16.83
N MET A 44 -17.21 -1.64 16.63
CA MET A 44 -16.05 -1.27 17.47
C MET A 44 -15.59 0.17 17.21
N LEU A 45 -15.92 0.71 16.03
CA LEU A 45 -15.60 2.07 15.61
C LEU A 45 -16.82 2.80 15.05
N ALA A 46 -16.89 4.11 15.28
CA ALA A 46 -17.98 4.94 14.79
C ALA A 46 -17.91 5.14 13.27
N ASP A 47 -19.02 4.88 12.57
CA ASP A 47 -19.13 5.10 11.12
C ASP A 47 -19.25 6.61 10.80
N ARG A 48 -18.32 7.14 9.99
CA ARG A 48 -18.29 8.54 9.50
C ARG A 48 -18.03 8.65 7.99
N GLY A 49 -18.45 7.67 7.21
CA GLY A 49 -18.14 7.65 5.78
C GLY A 49 -17.93 6.26 5.21
N GLY A 50 -18.25 5.22 5.97
CA GLY A 50 -18.53 3.89 5.48
C GLY A 50 -17.34 2.94 5.48
N PRO A 51 -17.53 1.72 6.00
CA PRO A 51 -16.76 0.52 5.65
C PRO A 51 -16.61 0.34 4.13
N ASP A 52 -17.63 0.67 3.35
CA ASP A 52 -17.62 0.53 1.89
C ASP A 52 -16.62 1.46 1.21
N SER A 53 -16.42 2.68 1.73
CA SER A 53 -15.40 3.60 1.20
C SER A 53 -13.99 3.09 1.46
N LEU A 54 -13.76 2.44 2.60
CA LEU A 54 -12.48 1.83 2.94
C LEU A 54 -12.19 0.61 2.06
N ARG A 55 -13.21 -0.20 1.77
CA ARG A 55 -13.13 -1.31 0.82
C ARG A 55 -12.85 -0.83 -0.59
N LEU A 56 -13.52 0.24 -1.04
CA LEU A 56 -13.26 0.86 -2.34
C LEU A 56 -11.82 1.36 -2.42
N PHE A 57 -11.34 2.05 -1.38
CA PHE A 57 -9.95 2.49 -1.29
C PHE A 57 -8.98 1.31 -1.42
N ALA A 58 -9.18 0.23 -0.64
CA ALA A 58 -8.35 -0.97 -0.71
C ALA A 58 -8.35 -1.60 -2.11
N ALA A 59 -9.52 -1.68 -2.75
CA ALA A 59 -9.67 -2.21 -4.10
C ALA A 59 -8.92 -1.36 -5.14
N VAL A 60 -9.06 -0.03 -5.09
CA VAL A 60 -8.36 0.90 -6.00
C VAL A 60 -6.86 0.82 -5.81
N ILE A 61 -6.37 0.79 -4.57
CA ILE A 61 -4.93 0.66 -4.29
C ILE A 61 -4.40 -0.66 -4.85
N ARG A 62 -5.07 -1.80 -4.63
CA ARG A 62 -4.64 -3.10 -5.17
C ARG A 62 -4.62 -3.13 -6.70
N ALA A 63 -5.64 -2.57 -7.35
CA ALA A 63 -5.70 -2.47 -8.81
C ALA A 63 -4.54 -1.63 -9.35
N THR A 64 -4.34 -0.44 -8.78
CA THR A 64 -3.26 0.48 -9.19
C THR A 64 -1.88 -0.12 -8.94
N ASN A 65 -1.69 -0.81 -7.81
CA ASN A 65 -0.42 -1.45 -7.46
C ASN A 65 -0.08 -2.60 -8.43
N ARG A 66 -1.08 -3.40 -8.83
CA ARG A 66 -0.92 -4.46 -9.83
C ARG A 66 -0.54 -3.89 -11.21
N ASP A 67 -1.18 -2.79 -11.61
CA ASP A 67 -0.91 -2.16 -12.90
C ASP A 67 0.46 -1.47 -12.93
N ALA A 68 0.87 -0.83 -11.83
CA ALA A 68 2.11 -0.09 -11.72
C ALA A 68 3.36 -0.98 -11.57
N PHE A 69 3.24 -2.14 -10.90
CA PHE A 69 4.39 -3.00 -10.56
C PHE A 69 4.30 -4.43 -11.11
N GLY A 70 3.20 -4.81 -11.76
CA GLY A 70 2.97 -6.15 -12.31
C GLY A 70 2.60 -7.20 -11.25
N PRO A 71 2.30 -8.45 -11.67
CA PRO A 71 2.15 -9.57 -10.73
C PRO A 71 3.48 -9.82 -10.00
N ILE A 72 3.40 -10.19 -8.71
CA ILE A 72 4.56 -10.59 -7.92
C ILE A 72 5.30 -11.70 -8.68
N GLY A 73 6.46 -11.37 -9.24
CA GLY A 73 7.31 -12.34 -9.93
C GLY A 73 7.75 -13.41 -8.94
N GLN A 74 7.21 -14.62 -9.08
CA GLN A 74 7.83 -15.84 -8.57
C GLN A 74 9.04 -16.10 -9.48
N ALA A 75 10.21 -15.60 -9.07
CA ALA A 75 11.50 -15.95 -9.64
C ALA A 75 12.06 -17.19 -8.91
#